data_AF-A0A3S3SRM4-F1
#
_entry.id   AF-A0A3S3SRM4-F1
#
_cell.length_a   1.000
_cell.length_b   1.000
_cell.length_c   1.000
_cell.angle_alpha   90.00
_cell.angle_beta   90.00
_cell.angle_gamma   90.00
#
_symmetry.space_group_name_H-M   'P 1'
#
loop_
_entity.id
_entity.type
_entity.pdbx_description
1 polymer ?
#
loop_
_entity_poly.entity_id
_entity_poly.type
_entity_poly.pdbx_seq_one_letter_code
_entity_poly.pdbx_strand_id
1 'polypeptide(L)' 'MMTCFFTDAPVRDFDSAMQADTDRYGRYFREMLASGFWLAPSQFEALFISAAHTPEQLDKALAAIETSLTKLS' A
#
# COMPACT_ATOMS: atom_id res chain seq x y z
N MET A 1 -11.28 4.75 -0.32
CA MET A 1 -10.82 3.76 0.68
C MET A 1 -10.18 2.62 -0.09
N MET A 2 -8.99 2.18 0.29
CA MET A 2 -8.26 1.12 -0.40
C MET A 2 -7.48 0.28 0.62
N THR A 3 -7.40 -1.03 0.36
CA THR A 3 -6.46 -1.95 1.03
C THR A 3 -5.73 -2.73 -0.05
N CYS A 4 -4.40 -2.80 0.02
CA CYS A 4 -3.56 -3.44 -0.98
C CYS A 4 -3.00 -4.73 -0.41
N PHE A 5 -3.38 -5.90 -0.95
CA PHE A 5 -2.90 -7.21 -0.53
C PHE A 5 -1.81 -7.74 -1.46
N PHE A 6 -0.69 -8.17 -0.88
CA PHE A 6 0.36 -8.89 -1.61
C PHE A 6 0.04 -10.39 -1.63
N THR A 7 -0.68 -10.84 -2.65
CA THR A 7 -1.04 -12.25 -2.84
C THR A 7 -1.34 -12.52 -4.32
N ASP A 8 -1.20 -13.79 -4.73
CA ASP A 8 -1.51 -14.23 -6.10
C ASP A 8 -2.96 -14.72 -6.26
N ALA A 9 -3.75 -14.68 -5.18
CA ALA A 9 -5.15 -15.12 -5.16
C ALA A 9 -6.12 -13.95 -4.86
N PRO A 10 -7.36 -13.99 -5.38
CA PRO A 10 -8.37 -12.99 -5.02
C PRO A 10 -8.68 -12.99 -3.52
N VAL A 11 -8.72 -11.80 -2.91
CA VAL A 11 -9.13 -11.61 -1.50
C VAL A 11 -10.62 -11.26 -1.45
N ARG A 12 -11.42 -12.10 -0.78
CA ARG A 12 -12.88 -11.96 -0.69
C ARG A 12 -13.45 -12.11 0.71
N ASP A 13 -12.63 -12.59 1.65
CA ASP A 13 -13.00 -12.90 3.02
C ASP A 13 -11.77 -12.83 3.92
N PHE A 14 -11.97 -13.09 5.21
CA PHE A 14 -10.90 -13.10 6.20
C PHE A 14 -9.84 -14.16 5.88
N ASP A 15 -10.25 -15.38 5.55
CA ASP A 15 -9.31 -16.49 5.33
C ASP A 15 -8.40 -16.24 4.13
N SER A 16 -8.93 -15.68 3.04
CA SER A 16 -8.15 -15.27 1.87
C SER A 16 -7.25 -14.06 2.14
N ALA A 17 -7.69 -13.09 2.97
CA ALA A 17 -6.86 -11.97 3.37
C ALA A 17 -5.64 -12.42 4.19
N MET A 18 -5.83 -13.42 5.06
CA MET A 18 -4.77 -14.00 5.90
C MET A 18 -3.69 -14.76 5.10
N GLN A 19 -3.91 -15.01 3.79
CA GLN A 19 -2.88 -15.59 2.90
C GLN A 19 -1.92 -14.54 2.31
N ALA A 20 -2.12 -13.25 2.59
CA ALA A 20 -1.26 -12.19 2.05
C ALA A 20 0.15 -12.20 2.68
N ASP A 21 1.16 -11.87 1.88
CA ASP A 21 2.55 -11.73 2.29
C ASP A 21 2.75 -10.41 3.07
N THR A 22 2.66 -10.51 4.40
CA THR A 22 2.81 -9.38 5.31
C THR A 22 4.24 -8.84 5.36
N ASP A 23 5.25 -9.66 5.09
CA ASP A 23 6.65 -9.23 5.09
C ASP A 23 6.94 -8.34 3.87
N ARG A 24 6.38 -8.72 2.72
CA ARG A 24 6.42 -7.92 1.49
C ARG A 24 5.67 -6.60 1.66
N TYR A 25 4.49 -6.62 2.31
CA TYR A 25 3.81 -5.39 2.70
C TYR A 25 4.68 -4.51 3.61
N GLY A 26 5.34 -5.10 4.61
CA GLY A 26 6.23 -4.36 5.50
C GLY A 26 7.38 -3.69 4.77
N ARG A 27 7.95 -4.33 3.74
CA ARG A 27 8.96 -3.72 2.86
C ARG A 27 8.38 -2.56 2.05
N TYR A 28 7.22 -2.77 1.42
CA TYR A 28 6.49 -1.73 0.69
C TYR A 28 6.19 -0.50 1.57
N PHE A 29 5.66 -0.72 2.77
CA PHE A 29 5.38 0.34 3.74
C PHE A 29 6.63 1.15 4.08
N ARG A 30 7.76 0.50 4.34
CA ARG A 30 9.03 1.18 4.65
C ARG A 30 9.56 2.00 3.48
N GLU A 31 9.45 1.49 2.25
CA GLU A 31 9.83 2.24 1.05
C GLU A 31 8.95 3.48 0.83
N MET A 32 7.63 3.34 1.02
CA MET A 32 6.70 4.46 0.92
C MET A 32 6.95 5.51 2.01
N LEU A 33 7.18 5.07 3.25
CA LEU A 33 7.52 5.94 4.37
C LEU A 33 8.84 6.69 4.12
N ALA A 34 9.87 6.00 3.63
CA ALA A 34 11.15 6.62 3.24
C ALA A 34 10.99 7.64 2.10
N SER A 35 9.97 7.47 1.25
CA SER A 35 9.60 8.40 0.18
C SER A 35 8.70 9.54 0.65
N GLY A 36 8.41 9.64 1.95
CA GLY A 36 7.60 10.70 2.56
C GLY A 36 6.10 10.44 2.56
N PHE A 37 5.66 9.22 2.20
CA PHE A 37 4.24 8.85 2.18
C PHE A 37 3.91 7.88 3.32
N TRP A 38 3.11 8.37 4.26
CA TRP A 38 2.63 7.56 5.38
C TRP A 38 1.36 6.80 4.98
N LEU A 39 1.53 5.51 4.71
CA LEU A 39 0.42 4.59 4.45
C LEU A 39 -0.11 3.98 5.75
N ALA A 40 -1.14 3.14 5.64
CA ALA A 40 -1.57 2.32 6.76
C ALA A 40 -0.39 1.45 7.24
N PRO A 41 -0.06 1.40 8.54
CA PRO A 41 1.04 0.60 9.07
C PRO A 41 0.75 -0.91 9.14
N SER A 42 -0.30 -1.39 8.48
CA SER A 42 -0.73 -2.78 8.50
C SER A 42 -1.35 -3.20 7.17
N GLN A 43 -1.01 -4.41 6.72
CA GLN A 43 -1.63 -5.09 5.58
C GLN A 43 -3.16 -5.24 5.74
N PHE A 44 -3.66 -5.22 6.99
CA PHE A 44 -5.07 -5.44 7.31
C PHE A 44 -5.82 -4.15 7.64
N GLU A 45 -5.22 -2.98 7.36
CA GLU A 45 -5.87 -1.68 7.51
C GLU A 45 -6.24 -1.06 6.15
N ALA A 46 -7.10 -0.05 6.20
CA ALA A 46 -7.51 0.71 5.03
C ALA A 46 -6.79 2.06 4.98
N LEU A 47 -6.36 2.43 3.77
CA LEU A 47 -5.92 3.77 3.44
C LEU A 47 -7.13 4.64 3.06
N PHE A 48 -7.16 5.86 3.58
CA PHE A 48 -8.20 6.85 3.30
C PHE A 48 -7.61 8.06 2.59
N ILE A 49 -8.37 8.59 1.63
CA ILE A 49 -8.09 9.88 0.98
C ILE A 49 -8.99 10.91 1.63
N SER A 50 -8.44 12.08 1.94
CA SER A 50 -9.20 13.22 2.44
C SER A 50 -9.39 14.28 1.35
N ALA A 51 -10.41 15.12 1.50
CA ALA A 51 -10.65 16.26 0.61
C ALA A 51 -9.55 17.34 0.66
N ALA A 52 -8.60 17.23 1.59
CA ALA A 52 -7.45 18.13 1.67
C ALA A 52 -6.31 17.75 0.69
N HIS A 53 -6.34 16.55 0.11
CA HIS A 53 -5.32 16.14 -0.85
C HIS A 53 -5.52 16.84 -2.19
N THR A 54 -4.43 17.36 -2.77
CA THR A 54 -4.45 17.96 -4.12
C THR A 54 -4.10 16.93 -5.19
N PRO A 55 -4.48 17.14 -6.46
CA PRO A 55 -4.09 16.27 -7.57
C PRO A 55 -2.57 16.03 -7.62
N GLU A 56 -1.77 17.08 -7.42
CA GLU A 56 -0.30 16.99 -7.47
C GLU A 56 0.28 16.13 -6.33
N GLN A 57 -0.37 16.13 -5.15
CA GLN A 57 0.02 15.23 -4.06
C GLN A 57 -0.30 13.77 -4.39
N LEU A 58 -1.44 13.53 -5.06
CA LEU A 58 -1.83 12.19 -5.50
C LEU A 58 -0.90 11.68 -6.61
N ASP A 59 -0.52 12.53 -7.56
CA ASP A 59 0.43 12.17 -8.64
C ASP A 59 1.80 11.79 -8.06
N LYS A 60 2.29 12.54 -7.07
CA LYS A 60 3.54 12.20 -6.37
C LYS A 60 3.42 10.88 -5.60
N ALA A 61 2.27 10.63 -4.96
CA ALA A 61 2.02 9.37 -4.27
C ALA A 61 2.02 8.19 -5.25
N LEU A 62 1.39 8.34 -6.42
CA LEU A 62 1.37 7.32 -7.48
C LEU A 62 2.79 6.99 -7.96
N ALA A 63 3.61 8.00 -8.26
CA ALA A 63 5.00 7.79 -8.68
C ALA A 63 5.83 7.09 -7.59
N ALA A 64 5.60 7.40 -6.32
CA ALA A 64 6.25 6.71 -5.20
C ALA A 64 5.80 5.25 -5.10
N ILE A 65 4.51 4.96 -5.30
CA ILE A 65 3.97 3.58 -5.33
C ILE A 65 4.67 2.78 -6.43
N GLU A 66 4.70 3.26 -7.66
CA GLU A 66 5.35 2.57 -8.80
C GLU A 66 6.83 2.28 -8.52
N THR A 67 7.54 3.29 -8.02
CA THR A 67 8.96 3.17 -7.64
C THR A 67 9.15 2.12 -6.55
N SER A 68 8.32 2.15 -5.50
CA SER A 68 8.41 1.22 -4.38
C SER A 68 8.15 -0.23 -4.82
N LEU A 69 7.17 -0.47 -5.69
CA LEU A 69 6.86 -1.80 -6.21
C LEU A 69 8.00 -2.38 -7.05
N THR A 70 8.70 -1.53 -7.81
CA THR A 70 9.87 -1.94 -8.61
C THR A 70 11.04 -2.37 -7.72
N LYS A 71 11.16 -1.84 -6.48
CA LYS A 71 12.20 -2.27 -5.52
C LYS A 71 11.86 -3.56 -4.77
N LEU A 72 10.65 -4.09 -4.95
CA LEU A 72 10.20 -5.32 -4.32
C LEU A 72 10.44 -6.56 -5.19
N SER A 73 10.81 -6.38 -6.46
CA SER A 73 11.22 -7.47 -7.37
C SER A 73 12.57 -8.07 -6.99
#